data_AF-A0A933BLQ7-F1
#
_entry.id   AF-A0A933BLQ7-F1
#
_cell.length_a   1.000
_cell.length_b   1.000
_cell.length_c   1.000
_cell.angle_alpha   90.00
_cell.angle_beta   90.00
_cell.angle_gamma   90.00
#
_symmetry.space_group_name_H-M   'P 1'
#
loop_
_entity.id
_entity.type
_entity.pdbx_description
1 polymer ?
#
loop_
_entity_poly.entity_id
_entity_poly.type
_entity_poly.pdbx_seq_one_letter_code
_entity_poly.pdbx_strand_id
1 'polypeptide(L)'
;MSLAILEQITRELPAKLSGDVVSYAKSVEAALPEIFRTADVRRTDELARQLVFIAGVKKLYSICSSSFWILENSLHALRHQAQEVRLGSLIVSRGSPYFRRLQQLQTDLVEILSEQGLFEFMELGSYSEIVRRLSRER
;
A
#
# COMPACT_ATOMS: atom_id res chain seq x y z
N MET A 1 0.49 -0.20 -20.13
CA MET A 1 1.84 -0.61 -19.64
C MET A 1 1.91 -0.64 -18.11
N SER A 2 1.38 0.36 -17.38
CA SER A 2 1.39 0.40 -15.90
C SER A 2 0.71 -0.80 -15.24
N LEU A 3 -0.49 -1.19 -15.70
CA LEU A 3 -1.17 -2.38 -15.18
C LEU A 3 -0.40 -3.68 -15.44
N ALA A 4 0.27 -3.80 -16.60
CA ALA A 4 1.06 -4.99 -16.91
C ALA A 4 2.29 -5.12 -16.01
N ILE A 5 2.94 -4.00 -15.67
CA ILE A 5 4.04 -3.97 -14.69
C ILE A 5 3.51 -4.36 -13.29
N LEU A 6 2.35 -3.82 -12.90
CA LEU A 6 1.72 -4.16 -11.63
C LEU A 6 1.39 -5.66 -11.56
N GLU A 7 0.76 -6.22 -12.61
CA GLU A 7 0.44 -7.65 -12.72
C GLU A 7 1.69 -8.54 -12.71
N GLN A 8 2.81 -8.07 -13.24
CA GLN A 8 4.10 -8.76 -13.18
C GLN A 8 4.65 -8.79 -11.76
N ILE A 9 4.66 -7.64 -11.08
CA ILE A 9 5.16 -7.51 -9.70
C ILE A 9 4.27 -8.29 -8.73
N THR A 10 2.95 -8.27 -8.92
CA THR A 10 2.01 -8.96 -8.04
C THR A 10 1.84 -10.45 -8.35
N ARG A 11 2.56 -10.99 -9.34
CA ARG A 11 2.44 -12.41 -9.74
C ARG A 11 2.90 -13.37 -8.65
N GLU A 12 3.91 -12.98 -7.88
CA GLU A 12 4.47 -13.78 -6.79
C GLU A 12 3.67 -13.64 -5.49
N LEU A 13 2.70 -12.73 -5.45
CA LEU A 13 1.84 -12.53 -4.30
C LEU A 13 0.73 -13.59 -4.25
N PRO A 14 0.18 -13.89 -3.06
CA PRO A 14 -1.03 -14.68 -2.94
C PRO A 14 -2.14 -14.16 -3.86
N ALA A 15 -2.85 -15.07 -4.55
CA ALA A 15 -3.80 -14.72 -5.60
C ALA A 15 -4.85 -13.68 -5.16
N LYS A 16 -5.33 -13.77 -3.93
CA LYS A 16 -6.25 -12.77 -3.36
C LYS A 16 -5.63 -11.38 -3.28
N LEU A 17 -4.40 -11.28 -2.77
CA LEU A 17 -3.70 -10.01 -2.63
C LEU A 17 -3.41 -9.39 -4.01
N SER A 18 -2.95 -10.21 -4.95
CA SER A 18 -2.74 -9.80 -6.34
C SER A 18 -4.03 -9.27 -6.98
N GLY A 19 -5.14 -10.01 -6.81
CA GLY A 19 -6.45 -9.61 -7.30
C GLY A 19 -6.96 -8.30 -6.68
N ASP A 20 -6.78 -8.12 -5.37
CA ASP A 20 -7.19 -6.90 -4.66
C ASP A 20 -6.40 -5.67 -5.14
N VAL A 21 -5.08 -5.82 -5.35
CA VAL A 21 -4.20 -4.75 -5.84
C VAL A 21 -4.53 -4.38 -7.28
N VAL A 22 -4.63 -5.36 -8.17
CA VAL A 22 -4.92 -5.14 -9.60
C VAL A 22 -6.32 -4.55 -9.81
N SER A 23 -7.33 -5.10 -9.12
CA SER A 23 -8.71 -4.58 -9.22
C SER A 23 -8.80 -3.14 -8.73
N TYR A 24 -8.07 -2.81 -7.67
CA TYR A 24 -8.01 -1.45 -7.17
C TYR A 24 -7.32 -0.50 -8.15
N ALA A 25 -6.19 -0.89 -8.75
CA ALA A 25 -5.52 -0.09 -9.77
C ALA A 25 -6.42 0.17 -11.00
N LYS A 26 -7.20 -0.83 -11.43
CA LYS A 26 -8.22 -0.68 -12.49
C LYS A 26 -9.31 0.32 -12.11
N SER A 27 -9.76 0.30 -10.85
CA SER A 27 -10.74 1.28 -10.37
C SER A 27 -10.19 2.72 -10.40
N VAL A 28 -8.91 2.91 -10.07
CA VAL A 28 -8.24 4.21 -10.17
C VAL A 28 -8.05 4.62 -11.63
N GLU A 29 -7.72 3.69 -12.52
CA GLU A 29 -7.64 3.94 -13.96
C GLU A 29 -8.97 4.45 -14.53
N ALA A 30 -10.09 3.87 -14.11
CA ALA A 30 -11.42 4.35 -14.48
C ALA A 30 -11.73 5.75 -13.92
N ALA A 31 -11.20 6.08 -12.75
CA ALA A 31 -11.40 7.37 -12.08
C ALA A 31 -10.44 8.48 -12.55
N LEU A 32 -9.47 8.20 -13.44
CA LEU A 32 -8.48 9.18 -13.89
C LEU A 32 -9.08 10.52 -14.35
N PRO A 33 -10.15 10.57 -15.18
CA PRO A 33 -10.69 11.86 -15.63
C PRO A 33 -11.07 12.77 -14.45
N GLU A 34 -11.68 12.20 -13.42
CA GLU A 34 -12.14 12.93 -12.24
C GLU A 34 -10.98 13.35 -11.33
N ILE A 35 -9.99 12.46 -11.15
CA ILE A 35 -8.81 12.74 -10.33
C ILE A 35 -8.00 13.90 -10.93
N PHE A 36 -7.78 13.88 -12.24
CA PHE A 36 -7.03 14.93 -12.96
C PHE A 36 -7.80 16.26 -12.98
N ARG A 37 -9.14 16.20 -13.14
CA ARG A 37 -10.01 17.38 -13.01
C ARG A 37 -9.90 18.01 -11.62
N THR A 38 -9.95 17.20 -10.57
CA THR A 38 -9.83 17.66 -9.18
C THR A 38 -8.42 18.17 -8.84
N ALA A 39 -7.39 17.60 -9.47
CA ALA A 39 -6.01 18.02 -9.28
C ALA A 39 -5.70 19.36 -9.98
N ASP A 40 -6.54 19.79 -10.93
CA ASP A 40 -6.28 20.90 -11.87
C ASP A 40 -4.95 20.72 -12.62
N VAL A 41 -4.70 19.49 -13.09
CA VAL A 41 -3.48 19.12 -13.81
C VAL A 41 -3.86 18.59 -15.19
N ARG A 42 -3.15 19.03 -16.23
CA ARG A 42 -3.34 18.49 -17.57
C ARG A 42 -2.97 17.01 -17.61
N ARG A 43 -3.93 16.18 -18.01
CA ARG A 43 -3.70 14.75 -18.20
C ARG A 43 -2.69 14.51 -19.32
N THR A 44 -1.67 13.71 -19.01
CA THR A 44 -0.77 13.08 -19.98
C THR A 44 -0.80 11.58 -19.76
N ASP A 45 -0.53 10.79 -20.80
CA ASP A 45 -0.51 9.33 -20.67
C ASP A 45 0.55 8.86 -19.68
N GLU A 46 1.65 9.61 -19.55
CA GLU A 46 2.70 9.30 -18.61
C GLU A 46 2.24 9.48 -17.16
N LEU A 47 1.68 10.65 -16.81
CA LEU A 47 1.15 10.89 -15.47
C LEU A 47 0.03 9.91 -15.12
N ALA A 48 -0.82 9.56 -16.09
CA ALA A 48 -1.87 8.56 -15.90
C ALA A 48 -1.29 7.19 -15.56
N ARG A 49 -0.25 6.74 -16.29
CA ARG A 49 0.42 5.46 -16.02
C ARG A 49 1.11 5.45 -14.66
N GLN A 50 1.84 6.52 -14.32
CA GLN A 50 2.53 6.65 -13.04
C GLN A 50 1.54 6.61 -11.87
N LEU A 51 0.42 7.34 -11.98
CA LEU A 51 -0.61 7.34 -10.94
C LEU A 51 -1.22 5.96 -10.72
N VAL A 52 -1.58 5.24 -11.80
CA VAL A 52 -2.15 3.89 -11.69
C VAL A 52 -1.16 2.92 -11.02
N PHE A 53 0.12 3.02 -11.37
CA PHE A 53 1.17 2.23 -10.74
C PHE A 53 1.29 2.55 -9.24
N ILE A 54 1.42 3.84 -8.89
CA ILE A 54 1.51 4.30 -7.49
C ILE A 54 0.27 3.88 -6.70
N ALA A 55 -0.92 3.92 -7.28
CA ALA A 55 -2.14 3.47 -6.63
C ALA A 55 -2.10 1.97 -6.30
N GLY A 56 -1.58 1.14 -7.20
CA GLY A 56 -1.36 -0.28 -6.95
C GLY A 56 -0.38 -0.52 -5.79
N VAL A 57 0.75 0.18 -5.81
CA VAL A 57 1.76 0.13 -4.73
C VAL A 57 1.17 0.62 -3.40
N LYS A 58 0.43 1.72 -3.40
CA LYS A 58 -0.24 2.28 -2.22
C LYS A 58 -1.28 1.33 -1.64
N LYS A 59 -2.01 0.60 -2.50
CA LYS A 59 -2.94 -0.44 -2.06
C LYS A 59 -2.21 -1.60 -1.38
N LEU A 60 -1.12 -2.07 -1.99
CA LEU A 60 -0.29 -3.13 -1.40
C LEU A 60 0.26 -2.70 -0.04
N TYR A 61 0.85 -1.50 0.03
CA TYR A 61 1.34 -0.89 1.27
C TYR A 61 0.24 -0.80 2.33
N SER A 62 -0.94 -0.30 1.97
CA SER A 62 -2.08 -0.21 2.88
C SER A 62 -2.49 -1.55 3.46
N ILE A 63 -2.54 -2.63 2.65
CA ILE A 63 -2.90 -3.96 3.12
C ILE A 63 -1.86 -4.51 4.12
N CYS A 64 -0.58 -4.41 3.77
CA CYS A 64 0.51 -4.88 4.61
C CYS A 64 0.59 -4.10 5.94
N SER A 65 0.57 -2.77 5.85
CA SER A 65 0.68 -1.89 7.01
C SER A 65 -0.54 -1.97 7.92
N SER A 66 -1.75 -2.05 7.38
CA SER A 66 -2.96 -2.17 8.21
C SER A 66 -2.95 -3.46 9.03
N SER A 67 -2.52 -4.57 8.42
CA SER A 67 -2.44 -5.86 9.10
C SER A 67 -1.45 -5.82 10.28
N PHE A 68 -0.29 -5.19 10.08
CA PHE A 68 0.69 -4.96 11.14
C PHE A 68 0.15 -4.06 12.25
N TRP A 69 -0.40 -2.89 11.90
CA TRP A 69 -0.87 -1.91 12.88
C TRP A 69 -2.07 -2.40 13.69
N ILE A 70 -3.00 -3.15 13.09
CA ILE A 70 -4.11 -3.78 13.82
C ILE A 70 -3.57 -4.70 14.91
N LEU A 71 -2.58 -5.52 14.58
CA LEU A 71 -1.98 -6.47 15.51
C LEU A 71 -1.17 -5.76 16.60
N GLU A 72 -0.33 -4.79 16.23
CA GLU A 72 0.48 -4.01 17.18
C GLU A 72 -0.42 -3.21 18.15
N ASN A 73 -1.46 -2.56 17.65
CA ASN A 73 -2.41 -1.81 18.48
C ASN A 73 -3.22 -2.73 19.40
N SER A 74 -3.63 -3.91 18.91
CA SER A 74 -4.32 -4.90 19.74
C SER A 74 -3.42 -5.40 20.88
N LEU A 75 -2.16 -5.72 20.57
CA LEU A 75 -1.15 -6.12 21.57
C LEU A 75 -0.79 -4.97 22.51
N HIS A 76 -0.83 -3.72 22.04
CA HIS A 76 -0.61 -2.55 22.89
C HIS A 76 -1.75 -2.34 23.88
N ALA A 77 -3.00 -2.40 23.42
CA ALA A 77 -4.19 -2.23 24.25
C ALA A 77 -4.29 -3.28 25.36
N LEU A 78 -3.82 -4.50 25.09
CA LEU A 78 -3.85 -5.60 26.05
C LEU A 78 -2.66 -5.63 27.01
N ARG A 79 -1.68 -4.70 26.92
CA ARG A 79 -0.44 -4.71 27.74
C ARG A 79 -0.65 -4.90 29.26
N HIS A 80 -1.81 -4.54 29.79
CA HIS A 80 -2.14 -4.68 31.22
C HIS A 80 -3.03 -5.88 31.57
N GLN A 81 -3.57 -6.62 30.58
CA GLN A 81 -4.57 -7.67 30.80
C GLN A 81 -4.23 -9.00 30.09
N ALA A 82 -3.50 -8.97 28.96
CA ALA A 82 -3.08 -10.16 28.23
C ALA A 82 -1.81 -9.87 27.42
N GLN A 83 -0.86 -10.80 27.42
CA GLN A 83 0.37 -10.69 26.63
C GLN A 83 0.22 -11.21 25.18
N GLU A 84 -0.95 -11.78 24.86
CA GLU A 84 -1.19 -12.49 23.61
C GLU A 84 -2.58 -12.15 23.05
N VAL A 85 -2.68 -12.13 21.71
CA VAL A 85 -3.91 -11.96 20.94
C VAL A 85 -4.19 -13.27 20.21
N ARG A 86 -5.43 -13.75 20.29
CA ARG A 86 -5.88 -14.93 19.55
C ARG A 86 -6.63 -14.51 18.29
N LEU A 87 -6.13 -14.91 17.13
CA LEU A 87 -6.74 -14.73 15.81
C LEU A 87 -7.16 -16.10 15.28
N GLY A 88 -8.38 -16.54 15.61
CA GLY A 88 -8.85 -17.89 15.31
C GLY A 88 -8.04 -18.95 16.07
N SER A 89 -7.34 -19.83 15.35
CA SER A 89 -6.42 -20.81 15.94
C SER A 89 -5.02 -20.27 16.23
N LEU A 90 -4.67 -19.10 15.67
CA LEU A 90 -3.35 -18.49 15.83
C LEU A 90 -3.29 -17.71 17.14
N ILE A 91 -2.23 -17.93 17.93
CA ILE A 91 -1.92 -17.15 19.13
C ILE A 91 -0.68 -16.33 18.82
N VAL A 92 -0.78 -15.01 18.97
CA VAL A 92 0.27 -14.08 18.61
C VAL A 92 0.60 -13.21 19.81
N SER A 93 1.88 -13.14 20.15
CA SER A 93 2.45 -12.23 21.14
C SER A 93 3.52 -11.36 20.49
N ARG A 94 3.93 -10.26 21.15
CA ARG A 94 5.01 -9.38 20.65
C ARG A 94 6.34 -10.14 20.44
N GLY A 95 6.60 -11.17 21.24
CA GLY A 95 7.81 -12.00 21.13
C GLY A 95 7.70 -13.13 20.09
N SER A 96 6.49 -13.40 19.59
CA SER A 96 6.26 -14.54 18.70
C SER A 96 7.05 -14.41 17.38
N PRO A 97 7.51 -15.53 16.78
CA PRO A 97 8.16 -15.50 15.48
C PRO A 97 7.28 -14.90 14.39
N TYR A 98 5.96 -15.08 14.49
CA TYR A 98 4.99 -14.51 13.55
C TYR A 98 4.97 -12.98 13.60
N PHE A 99 4.89 -12.40 14.80
CA PHE A 99 4.91 -10.95 14.97
C PHE A 99 6.22 -10.34 14.47
N ARG A 100 7.37 -10.94 14.83
CA ARG A 100 8.68 -10.49 14.34
C ARG A 100 8.80 -10.55 12.82
N ARG A 101 8.26 -11.59 12.18
CA ARG A 101 8.27 -11.71 10.72
C ARG A 101 7.40 -10.63 10.05
N LEU A 102 6.23 -10.33 10.63
CA LEU A 102 5.39 -9.23 10.14
C LEU A 102 6.08 -7.88 10.30
N GLN A 103 6.75 -7.64 11.43
CA GLN A 103 7.53 -6.43 11.66
C GLN A 103 8.64 -6.28 10.62
N GLN A 104 9.40 -7.36 10.36
CA GLN A 104 10.47 -7.36 9.36
C GLN A 104 9.90 -7.05 7.96
N LEU A 105 8.83 -7.73 7.54
CA LEU A 105 8.20 -7.47 6.25
C LEU A 105 7.73 -6.02 6.10
N GLN A 106 7.23 -5.42 7.18
CA GLN A 106 6.81 -4.03 7.18
C GLN A 106 8.02 -3.08 7.07
N THR A 107 9.12 -3.39 7.75
CA THR A 107 10.38 -2.64 7.64
C THR A 107 10.97 -2.74 6.23
N ASP A 108 11.11 -3.95 5.69
CA ASP A 108 11.63 -4.21 4.35
C ASP A 108 10.80 -3.47 3.28
N LEU A 109 9.47 -3.47 3.43
CA LEU A 109 8.59 -2.76 2.51
C LEU A 109 8.81 -1.25 2.57
N VAL A 110 8.94 -0.68 3.76
CA VAL A 110 9.20 0.77 3.93
C VAL A 110 10.56 1.15 3.35
N GLU A 111 11.59 0.32 3.57
CA GLU A 111 12.94 0.54 3.03
C GLU A 111 12.91 0.53 1.50
N ILE A 112 12.34 -0.51 0.88
CA ILE A 112 12.23 -0.60 -0.58
C ILE A 112 11.45 0.60 -1.15
N LEU A 113 10.33 0.98 -0.52
CA LEU A 113 9.55 2.14 -0.98
C LEU A 113 10.35 3.44 -0.86
N SER A 114 11.18 3.57 0.15
CA SER A 114 12.02 4.75 0.35
C SER A 114 13.16 4.81 -0.68
N GLU A 115 13.83 3.69 -0.94
CA GLU A 115 14.89 3.57 -1.94
C GLU A 115 14.39 3.88 -3.37
N GLN A 116 13.15 3.53 -3.67
CA GLN A 116 12.52 3.82 -4.96
C GLN A 116 11.89 5.23 -5.03
N GLY A 117 11.99 6.04 -3.96
CA GLY A 117 11.34 7.35 -3.89
C GLY A 117 9.81 7.30 -3.89
N LEU A 118 9.23 6.14 -3.58
CA LEU A 118 7.78 5.93 -3.61
C LEU A 118 7.11 6.18 -2.26
N PHE A 119 7.88 6.17 -1.17
CA PHE A 119 7.35 6.28 0.19
C PHE A 119 6.56 7.57 0.42
N GLU A 120 7.02 8.70 -0.12
CA GLU A 120 6.33 9.99 0.05
C GLU A 120 4.89 9.98 -0.49
N PHE A 121 4.62 9.22 -1.57
CA PHE A 121 3.27 9.09 -2.11
C PHE A 121 2.35 8.23 -1.24
N MET A 122 2.92 7.41 -0.37
CA MET A 122 2.17 6.59 0.58
C MET A 122 1.55 7.45 1.69
N GLU A 123 2.18 8.57 2.01
CA GLU A 123 1.71 9.51 3.04
C GLU A 123 0.65 10.49 2.54
N LEU A 124 0.57 10.74 1.23
CA LEU A 124 -0.42 11.64 0.64
C LEU A 124 -1.85 11.12 0.81
N GLY A 125 -2.78 12.01 1.19
CA GLY A 125 -4.15 11.65 1.54
C GLY A 125 -5.03 11.36 0.33
N SER A 126 -4.73 11.96 -0.82
CA SER A 126 -5.55 11.81 -2.04
C SER A 126 -4.74 11.58 -3.31
N TYR A 127 -5.36 10.93 -4.31
CA TYR A 127 -4.74 10.76 -5.63
C TYR A 127 -4.54 12.08 -6.36
N SER A 128 -5.37 13.09 -6.11
CA SER A 128 -5.18 14.43 -6.69
C SER A 128 -3.92 15.12 -6.15
N GLU A 129 -3.56 14.89 -4.89
CA GLU A 129 -2.27 15.34 -4.33
C GLU A 129 -1.10 14.61 -4.98
N ILE A 130 -1.20 13.30 -5.17
CA ILE A 130 -0.18 12.50 -5.86
C ILE A 130 0.04 13.04 -7.29
N VAL A 131 -1.03 13.31 -8.04
CA VAL A 131 -0.93 13.89 -9.39
C VAL A 131 -0.26 15.27 -9.36
N ARG A 132 -0.62 16.14 -8.41
CA ARG A 132 0.02 17.45 -8.26
C ARG A 132 1.51 17.33 -7.95
N ARG A 133 1.90 16.38 -7.11
CA ARG A 133 3.30 16.12 -6.76
C ARG A 133 4.10 15.64 -7.99
N LEU A 134 3.59 14.61 -8.68
CA LEU A 134 4.20 14.10 -9.91
C LEU A 134 4.35 15.18 -11.00
N SER A 135 3.39 16.10 -11.08
CA SER A 135 3.46 17.20 -12.05
C SER A 135 4.51 18.26 -11.71
N ARG A 136 4.97 18.36 -10.45
CA ARG A 136 5.97 19.34 -10.00
C ARG A 136 7.41 18.83 -10.06
N GLU A 137 7.59 17.52 -10.13
CA GLU A 137 8.90 16.86 -10.25
C GLU A 137 9.43 16.82 -11.69
N ARG A 138 8.69 17.41 -12.62
CA ARG A 138 9.04 17.58 -14.02
C ARG A 138 9.42 19.02 -14.30
#